data_AF-A0A7J4PYG1-F1
#
_entry.id   AF-A0A7J4PYG1-F1
#
_cell.length_a   1.000
_cell.length_b   1.000
_cell.length_c   1.000
_cell.angle_alpha   90.00
_cell.angle_beta   90.00
_cell.angle_gamma   90.00
#
_symmetry.space_group_name_H-M   'P 1'
#
loop_
_entity.id
_entity.type
_entity.pdbx_description
1 polymer ?
#
loop_
_entity_poly.entity_id
_entity_poly.type
_entity_poly.pdbx_seq_one_letter_code
_entity_poly.pdbx_strand_id
1 'polypeptide(L)'
;MAGTRGLHAMALVLIMFMAPLAGCFGENDGNAVVTVDDAMVTPQVMTAGVFQGVTIVAEQDLSAFIPYLIIDEETNYVVNSTVVDLRAGEQVQLSMLAPPRADMGLILLGDYGRENWPIRDANESWATWYSEGGHKSADGGAIVRMGQENITLNASQDTGGPAAAYPLTFVRPVAPAYSSDEGSRHSTGLVAGRSTYNYLHHLTDETLDPLDLADGAVGYLNRWAGQANAAYEDAAVYLINELEAFGLEVITQRYEFTDVFGNQNPESYNICGFRYGSEVPDEWMVFGAHFDVAPPANALLLDPHITGTRTYGTGVGAYDNSAGTSMVLTVAEAMSAFETRRTMVFCFWSGEEGGKRGSDYWTDYYVKEDNPDVTVTNYINLDMAGVNWPGGGGAPHGDPATTVDPDGYPKDEEVWPMRVYLGPSLDHDVINQPEMVG
;
A
#
# COMPACT_ATOMS: atom_id res chain seq x y z
N MET A 1 56.33 42.80 -56.06
CA MET A 1 55.52 41.72 -55.46
C MET A 1 56.39 40.86 -54.55
N ALA A 2 56.74 41.34 -53.35
CA ALA A 2 57.57 40.60 -52.39
C ALA A 2 57.03 40.60 -50.94
N GLY A 3 55.81 41.10 -50.72
CA GLY A 3 55.22 41.24 -49.37
C GLY A 3 54.27 40.12 -48.94
N THR A 4 53.79 39.28 -49.87
CA THR A 4 52.74 38.30 -49.56
C THR A 4 53.27 37.01 -48.93
N ARG A 5 54.48 36.55 -49.27
CA ARG A 5 55.00 35.26 -48.76
C ARG A 5 55.38 35.30 -47.27
N GLY A 6 55.82 36.46 -46.75
CA GLY A 6 56.17 36.63 -45.34
C GLY A 6 54.95 36.56 -44.40
N LEU A 7 53.82 37.16 -44.81
CA LEU A 7 52.58 37.09 -44.03
C LEU A 7 52.00 35.67 -43.94
N HIS A 8 52.08 34.88 -45.01
CA HIS A 8 51.61 33.49 -44.98
C HIS A 8 52.48 32.61 -44.07
N ALA A 9 53.80 32.82 -44.09
CA ALA A 9 54.72 32.11 -43.20
C ALA A 9 54.46 32.47 -41.72
N MET A 10 54.22 33.75 -41.42
CA MET A 10 53.94 34.20 -40.06
C MET A 10 52.58 33.70 -39.54
N ALA A 11 51.57 33.63 -40.41
CA ALA A 11 50.26 33.06 -40.07
C ALA A 11 50.33 31.55 -39.77
N LEU A 12 51.09 30.79 -40.58
CA LEU A 12 51.30 29.34 -40.34
C LEU A 12 52.06 29.07 -39.04
N VAL A 13 53.05 29.90 -38.72
CA VAL A 13 53.79 29.81 -37.45
C VAL A 13 52.85 30.11 -36.27
N LEU A 14 52.02 31.16 -36.35
CA LEU A 14 51.03 31.49 -35.32
C LEU A 14 50.00 30.35 -35.11
N ILE A 15 49.53 29.70 -36.18
CA ILE A 15 48.61 28.55 -36.08
C ILE A 15 49.32 27.34 -35.42
N MET A 16 50.59 27.09 -35.75
CA MET A 16 51.36 26.01 -35.12
C MET A 16 51.68 26.28 -33.65
N PHE A 17 51.85 27.55 -33.24
CA PHE A 17 51.98 27.93 -31.83
C PHE A 17 50.66 27.92 -31.05
N MET A 18 49.51 28.02 -31.74
CA MET A 18 48.18 27.90 -31.12
C MET A 18 47.77 26.43 -30.89
N ALA A 19 48.32 25.48 -31.64
CA ALA A 19 48.01 24.05 -31.50
C ALA A 19 48.29 23.47 -30.09
N PRO A 20 49.40 23.79 -29.39
CA PRO A 20 49.60 23.35 -28.01
C PRO A 20 48.79 24.17 -26.97
N LEU A 21 48.20 25.31 -27.34
CA LEU A 21 47.31 26.10 -26.46
C LEU A 21 45.87 25.59 -26.45
N ALA A 22 45.45 24.83 -27.46
CA ALA A 22 44.14 24.16 -27.51
C ALA A 22 44.09 22.86 -26.68
N GLY A 23 45.23 22.40 -26.13
CA GLY A 23 45.37 21.11 -25.46
C GLY A 23 45.45 21.17 -23.93
N CYS A 24 45.20 22.32 -23.28
CA CYS A 24 45.32 22.42 -21.82
C CYS A 24 44.42 23.50 -21.20
N PHE A 25 43.13 23.49 -21.58
CA PHE A 25 42.03 24.13 -20.83
C PHE A 25 41.01 23.05 -20.40
N GLY A 26 41.51 21.88 -20.02
CA GLY A 26 40.78 20.95 -19.15
C GLY A 26 41.30 21.19 -17.75
N GLU A 27 40.47 21.82 -16.90
CA GLU A 27 40.59 21.65 -15.45
C GLU A 27 40.65 20.15 -15.18
N ASN A 28 41.83 19.65 -14.82
CA ASN A 28 42.02 18.30 -14.34
C ASN A 28 42.33 18.38 -12.84
N ASP A 29 41.46 19.06 -12.12
CA ASP A 29 41.46 19.20 -10.66
C ASP A 29 40.01 19.06 -10.16
N GLY A 30 39.68 17.90 -9.58
CA GLY A 30 38.46 17.65 -8.80
C GLY A 30 37.53 16.62 -9.43
N ASN A 31 37.12 15.61 -8.64
CA ASN A 31 35.98 14.73 -8.97
C ASN A 31 34.84 15.58 -9.55
N ALA A 32 34.47 15.34 -10.81
CA ALA A 32 33.24 15.92 -11.35
C ALA A 32 32.08 15.43 -10.47
N VAL A 33 31.39 16.36 -9.81
CA VAL A 33 30.24 16.03 -8.97
C VAL A 33 29.14 15.49 -9.86
N VAL A 34 28.58 14.33 -9.53
CA VAL A 34 27.47 13.73 -10.30
C VAL A 34 26.28 14.69 -10.35
N THR A 35 25.77 14.90 -11.56
CA THR A 35 24.63 15.77 -11.88
C THR A 35 23.49 14.96 -12.52
N VAL A 36 22.36 15.63 -12.79
CA VAL A 36 21.21 14.98 -13.46
C VAL A 36 21.48 14.66 -14.93
N ASP A 37 22.42 15.36 -15.58
CA ASP A 37 22.75 15.16 -16.99
C ASP A 37 23.60 13.90 -17.19
N ASP A 38 24.16 13.35 -16.11
CA ASP A 38 25.02 12.17 -16.10
C ASP A 38 24.25 10.84 -16.13
N ALA A 39 22.92 10.89 -16.09
CA ALA A 39 22.07 9.72 -16.20
C ALA A 39 20.87 9.99 -17.11
N MET A 40 20.44 8.96 -17.84
CA MET A 40 19.21 8.98 -18.61
C MET A 40 18.26 7.91 -18.09
N VAL A 41 17.07 8.33 -17.65
CA VAL A 41 16.02 7.43 -17.15
C VAL A 41 14.88 7.35 -18.17
N THR A 42 14.54 6.14 -18.60
CA THR A 42 13.47 5.87 -19.58
C THR A 42 12.47 4.85 -19.02
N PRO A 43 11.15 5.11 -19.08
CA PRO A 43 10.51 6.35 -19.51
C PRO A 43 10.55 7.44 -18.41
N GLN A 44 10.59 8.72 -18.82
CA GLN A 44 10.49 9.85 -17.89
C GLN A 44 9.06 10.06 -17.34
N VAL A 45 8.06 9.64 -18.10
CA VAL A 45 6.65 9.63 -17.70
C VAL A 45 6.24 8.20 -17.41
N MET A 46 5.91 7.91 -16.17
CA MET A 46 5.56 6.57 -15.70
C MET A 46 4.07 6.43 -15.45
N THR A 47 3.57 5.21 -15.69
CA THR A 47 2.21 4.84 -15.32
C THR A 47 2.17 4.54 -13.83
N ALA A 48 1.42 5.34 -13.08
CA ALA A 48 1.30 5.18 -11.65
C ALA A 48 0.41 3.98 -11.29
N GLY A 49 0.78 3.24 -10.25
CA GLY A 49 0.04 2.10 -9.72
C GLY A 49 0.31 0.77 -10.41
N VAL A 50 1.25 0.67 -11.35
CA VAL A 50 1.65 -0.61 -11.97
C VAL A 50 3.16 -0.78 -11.95
N PHE A 51 3.63 -2.02 -11.84
CA PHE A 51 5.03 -2.34 -12.08
C PHE A 51 5.32 -2.19 -13.57
N GLN A 52 6.39 -1.47 -13.89
CA GLN A 52 6.83 -1.28 -15.27
C GLN A 52 8.35 -1.16 -15.35
N GLY A 53 8.91 -1.54 -16.50
CA GLY A 53 10.33 -1.43 -16.77
C GLY A 53 10.80 0.02 -16.80
N VAL A 54 11.83 0.32 -16.00
CA VAL A 54 12.56 1.59 -15.98
C VAL A 54 14.02 1.29 -16.28
N THR A 55 14.55 1.91 -17.33
CA THR A 55 15.96 1.79 -17.69
C THR A 55 16.71 3.03 -17.24
N ILE A 56 17.79 2.82 -16.49
CA ILE A 56 18.74 3.87 -16.09
C ILE A 56 20.03 3.61 -16.87
N VAL A 57 20.47 4.60 -17.64
CA VAL A 57 21.75 4.57 -18.38
C VAL A 57 22.69 5.60 -17.77
N ALA A 58 23.93 5.22 -17.49
CA ALA A 58 24.93 6.10 -16.89
C ALA A 58 25.90 6.65 -17.95
N GLU A 59 26.07 7.98 -18.01
CA GLU A 59 27.05 8.64 -18.89
C GLU A 59 28.45 8.71 -18.25
N GLN A 60 28.53 8.62 -16.92
CA GLN A 60 29.76 8.47 -16.14
C GLN A 60 29.55 7.49 -14.98
N ASP A 61 30.64 7.14 -14.27
CA ASP A 61 30.56 6.30 -13.08
C ASP A 61 29.70 6.98 -11.99
N LEU A 62 28.58 6.37 -11.61
CA LEU A 62 27.64 6.89 -10.62
C LEU A 62 26.96 5.78 -9.82
N SER A 63 26.35 6.16 -8.70
CA SER A 63 25.35 5.36 -7.99
C SER A 63 23.99 6.03 -8.11
N ALA A 64 22.94 5.22 -8.24
CA ALA A 64 21.55 5.69 -8.26
C ALA A 64 20.76 5.04 -7.12
N PHE A 65 20.13 5.87 -6.29
CA PHE A 65 19.19 5.46 -5.26
C PHE A 65 17.74 5.62 -5.75
N ILE A 66 17.02 4.50 -5.74
CA ILE A 66 15.64 4.36 -6.21
C ILE A 66 14.74 4.13 -4.99
N PRO A 67 14.06 5.16 -4.45
CA PRO A 67 13.24 5.06 -3.24
C PRO A 67 11.82 4.51 -3.51
N TYR A 68 11.73 3.45 -4.31
CA TYR A 68 10.46 2.87 -4.74
C TYR A 68 10.45 1.36 -4.58
N LEU A 69 9.25 0.77 -4.66
CA LEU A 69 9.11 -0.67 -4.72
C LEU A 69 9.59 -1.15 -6.10
N ILE A 70 10.46 -2.15 -6.10
CA ILE A 70 10.88 -2.85 -7.32
C ILE A 70 10.66 -4.36 -7.17
N ILE A 71 10.47 -5.05 -8.29
CA ILE A 71 10.60 -6.51 -8.33
C ILE A 71 12.06 -6.82 -8.61
N ASP A 72 12.71 -7.49 -7.67
CA ASP A 72 14.07 -7.98 -7.82
C ASP A 72 14.11 -9.13 -8.82
N GLU A 73 14.98 -9.07 -9.83
CA GLU A 73 14.99 -10.07 -10.91
C GLU A 73 15.54 -11.43 -10.46
N GLU A 74 16.38 -11.47 -9.42
CA GLU A 74 16.99 -12.70 -8.93
C GLU A 74 16.03 -13.49 -8.04
N THR A 75 15.35 -12.81 -7.12
CA THR A 75 14.47 -13.43 -6.13
C THR A 75 12.99 -13.36 -6.50
N ASN A 76 12.62 -12.50 -7.46
CA ASN A 76 11.23 -12.15 -7.81
C ASN A 76 10.42 -11.54 -6.66
N TYR A 77 11.08 -11.12 -5.58
CA TYR A 77 10.42 -10.44 -4.47
C TYR A 77 10.23 -8.96 -4.76
N VAL A 78 9.16 -8.40 -4.18
CA VAL A 78 9.00 -6.96 -4.08
C VAL A 78 9.89 -6.44 -2.95
N VAL A 79 10.85 -5.59 -3.29
CA VAL A 79 11.76 -4.94 -2.33
C VAL A 79 11.55 -3.44 -2.34
N ASN A 80 11.70 -2.81 -1.17
CA ASN A 80 11.59 -1.38 -1.04
C ASN A 80 12.97 -0.76 -1.03
N SER A 81 13.16 0.23 -1.89
CA SER A 81 14.33 1.10 -1.91
C SER A 81 15.62 0.34 -2.30
N THR A 82 16.31 0.79 -3.33
CA THR A 82 17.47 0.07 -3.89
C THR A 82 18.54 1.05 -4.34
N VAL A 83 19.80 0.65 -4.21
CA VAL A 83 20.94 1.39 -4.76
C VAL A 83 21.60 0.54 -5.83
N VAL A 84 21.84 1.13 -7.01
CA VAL A 84 22.55 0.49 -8.12
C VAL A 84 23.81 1.29 -8.43
N ASP A 85 24.93 0.60 -8.59
CA ASP A 85 26.19 1.20 -9.04
C ASP A 85 26.36 0.93 -10.54
N LEU A 86 26.60 1.98 -11.31
CA LEU A 86 26.72 1.92 -12.77
C LEU A 86 28.01 2.60 -13.21
N ARG A 87 28.83 1.90 -13.99
CA ARG A 87 29.98 2.51 -14.67
C ARG A 87 29.52 3.26 -15.91
N ALA A 88 30.38 4.17 -16.40
CA ALA A 88 30.15 4.89 -17.64
C ALA A 88 29.79 3.95 -18.81
N GLY A 89 28.62 4.16 -19.42
CA GLY A 89 28.09 3.35 -20.51
C GLY A 89 27.32 2.10 -20.07
N GLU A 90 27.24 1.80 -18.78
CA GLU A 90 26.38 0.72 -18.26
C GLU A 90 24.92 1.17 -18.17
N GLN A 91 24.04 0.18 -18.20
CA GLN A 91 22.61 0.37 -18.02
C GLN A 91 22.04 -0.75 -17.14
N VAL A 92 20.98 -0.42 -16.41
CA VAL A 92 20.17 -1.38 -15.67
C VAL A 92 18.71 -1.19 -16.03
N GLN A 93 17.96 -2.28 -16.12
CA GLN A 93 16.52 -2.27 -16.22
C GLN A 93 15.94 -2.75 -14.90
N LEU A 94 15.01 -1.99 -14.32
CA LEU A 94 14.34 -2.30 -13.06
C LEU A 94 12.84 -2.38 -13.30
N SER A 95 12.15 -3.34 -12.67
CA SER A 95 10.68 -3.35 -12.64
C SER A 95 10.21 -2.52 -11.45
N MET A 96 9.81 -1.28 -11.68
CA MET A 96 9.52 -0.30 -10.63
C MET A 96 8.02 0.03 -10.55
N LEU A 97 7.49 0.15 -9.33
CA LEU A 97 6.13 0.61 -9.07
C LEU A 97 6.12 2.11 -8.74
N ALA A 98 5.58 2.91 -9.65
CA ALA A 98 5.30 4.32 -9.38
C ALA A 98 4.09 4.45 -8.42
N PRO A 99 4.18 5.21 -7.31
CA PRO A 99 3.08 5.34 -6.36
C PRO A 99 1.78 5.90 -6.99
N PRO A 100 0.61 5.30 -6.73
CA PRO A 100 -0.65 5.62 -7.43
C PRO A 100 -1.30 6.95 -7.04
N ARG A 101 -0.77 7.67 -6.04
CA ARG A 101 -1.27 8.96 -5.56
C ARG A 101 -0.25 10.11 -5.67
N ALA A 102 0.91 9.86 -6.28
CA ALA A 102 1.91 10.87 -6.54
C ALA A 102 1.90 11.24 -8.03
N ASP A 103 2.16 12.51 -8.33
CA ASP A 103 2.35 13.06 -9.68
C ASP A 103 3.84 13.25 -10.04
N MET A 104 4.72 13.18 -9.04
CA MET A 104 6.16 13.28 -9.16
C MET A 104 6.87 12.16 -8.41
N GLY A 105 8.00 11.72 -8.97
CA GLY A 105 9.01 10.93 -8.28
C GLY A 105 10.43 11.46 -8.48
N LEU A 106 11.39 10.83 -7.82
CA LEU A 106 12.80 11.19 -7.83
C LEU A 106 13.66 9.93 -7.82
N ILE A 107 14.73 9.92 -8.59
CA ILE A 107 15.89 9.03 -8.39
C ILE A 107 17.04 9.91 -7.93
N LEU A 108 17.69 9.56 -6.83
CA LEU A 108 18.86 10.31 -6.37
C LEU A 108 20.12 9.73 -7.03
N LEU A 109 20.98 10.60 -7.52
CA LEU A 109 22.25 10.28 -8.15
C LEU A 109 23.38 10.84 -7.29
N GLY A 110 24.46 10.08 -7.19
CA GLY A 110 25.65 10.46 -6.46
C GLY A 110 26.88 9.72 -6.97
N ASP A 111 28.03 10.07 -6.41
CA ASP A 111 29.31 9.48 -6.78
C ASP A 111 29.27 7.95 -6.69
N TYR A 112 29.98 7.27 -7.60
CA TYR A 112 30.04 5.82 -7.64
C TYR A 112 30.47 5.21 -6.29
N GLY A 113 29.71 4.22 -5.83
CA GLY A 113 29.91 3.55 -4.54
C GLY A 113 29.37 4.35 -3.34
N ARG A 114 28.49 5.34 -3.56
CA ARG A 114 27.91 6.14 -2.48
C ARG A 114 27.04 5.29 -1.55
N GLU A 115 27.40 5.28 -0.26
CA GLU A 115 26.74 4.47 0.77
C GLU A 115 25.60 5.21 1.49
N ASN A 116 25.78 6.50 1.78
CA ASN A 116 24.83 7.31 2.55
C ASN A 116 24.01 8.24 1.65
N TRP A 117 22.70 8.31 1.89
CA TRP A 117 21.76 9.10 1.09
C TRP A 117 20.82 9.93 1.96
N PRO A 118 20.52 11.20 1.57
CA PRO A 118 19.49 11.97 2.23
C PRO A 118 18.10 11.45 1.81
N ILE A 119 17.16 11.44 2.74
CA ILE A 119 15.77 11.03 2.51
C ILE A 119 14.81 12.02 3.19
N ARG A 120 13.60 12.11 2.66
CA ARG A 120 12.49 12.87 3.24
C ARG A 120 12.02 12.26 4.58
N ASP A 121 11.32 13.07 5.36
CA ASP A 121 10.60 12.56 6.52
C ASP A 121 9.38 11.72 6.11
N ALA A 122 8.96 10.81 6.98
CA ALA A 122 7.87 9.87 6.70
C ALA A 122 6.53 10.55 6.37
N ASN A 123 6.27 11.72 6.98
CA ASN A 123 5.07 12.53 6.80
C ASN A 123 5.16 13.55 5.65
N GLU A 124 6.30 13.60 4.96
CA GLU A 124 6.54 14.54 3.86
C GLU A 124 6.43 13.83 2.51
N SER A 125 5.97 14.51 1.47
CA SER A 125 5.99 13.96 0.10
C SER A 125 7.34 14.19 -0.57
N TRP A 126 7.72 13.32 -1.51
CA TRP A 126 8.94 13.54 -2.33
C TRP A 126 8.89 14.88 -3.10
N ALA A 127 7.71 15.29 -3.56
CA ALA A 127 7.53 16.57 -4.25
C ALA A 127 7.82 17.77 -3.33
N THR A 128 7.28 17.74 -2.11
CA THR A 128 7.53 18.76 -1.07
C THR A 128 9.02 18.83 -0.75
N TRP A 129 9.61 17.70 -0.38
CA TRP A 129 11.02 17.58 -0.01
C TRP A 129 11.97 18.09 -1.09
N TYR A 130 11.68 17.75 -2.36
CA TYR A 130 12.46 18.25 -3.49
C TYR A 130 12.31 19.77 -3.67
N SER A 131 11.08 20.29 -3.58
CA SER A 131 10.79 21.72 -3.76
C SER A 131 11.42 22.61 -2.68
N GLU A 132 11.54 22.09 -1.46
CA GLU A 132 12.19 22.76 -0.33
C GLU A 132 13.72 22.61 -0.36
N GLY A 133 14.25 21.83 -1.31
CA GLY A 133 15.68 21.66 -1.53
C GLY A 133 16.32 20.64 -0.60
N GLY A 134 15.58 19.67 -0.08
CA GLY A 134 16.09 18.63 0.83
C GLY A 134 17.27 17.83 0.25
N HIS A 135 17.29 17.58 -1.06
CA HIS A 135 18.41 16.96 -1.77
C HIS A 135 19.69 17.81 -1.77
N LYS A 136 19.59 19.12 -1.53
CA LYS A 136 20.71 20.07 -1.46
C LYS A 136 21.13 20.39 -0.04
N SER A 137 20.18 20.53 0.88
CA SER A 137 20.49 20.77 2.29
C SER A 137 21.04 19.51 2.96
N ALA A 138 20.48 18.34 2.62
CA ALA A 138 20.86 17.04 3.15
C ALA A 138 20.98 17.06 4.69
N ASP A 139 19.98 17.65 5.33
CA ASP A 139 19.89 17.88 6.79
C ASP A 139 18.70 17.16 7.45
N GLY A 140 17.88 16.47 6.65
CA GLY A 140 16.78 15.63 7.11
C GLY A 140 17.20 14.20 7.44
N GLY A 141 16.28 13.25 7.24
CA GLY A 141 16.55 11.83 7.41
C GLY A 141 17.68 11.32 6.52
N ALA A 142 18.30 10.21 6.93
CA ALA A 142 19.30 9.53 6.12
C ALA A 142 19.11 8.02 6.09
N ILE A 143 19.60 7.41 5.02
CA ILE A 143 19.72 5.96 4.90
C ILE A 143 21.16 5.59 4.51
N VAL A 144 21.56 4.39 4.89
CA VAL A 144 22.86 3.80 4.55
C VAL A 144 22.66 2.42 3.91
N ARG A 145 23.42 2.16 2.86
CA ARG A 145 23.52 0.82 2.26
C ARG A 145 24.28 -0.13 3.16
N MET A 146 23.69 -1.29 3.43
CA MET A 146 24.28 -2.33 4.27
C MET A 146 24.84 -3.45 3.40
N GLY A 147 26.17 -3.59 3.38
CA GLY A 147 26.85 -4.66 2.65
C GLY A 147 27.01 -4.42 1.14
N GLN A 148 27.55 -5.42 0.44
CA GLN A 148 27.80 -5.33 -1.01
C GLN A 148 26.54 -5.64 -1.86
N GLU A 149 25.50 -6.21 -1.28
CA GLU A 149 24.25 -6.49 -2.00
C GLU A 149 23.38 -5.24 -2.09
N ASN A 150 22.77 -5.00 -3.26
CA ASN A 150 22.06 -3.76 -3.63
C ASN A 150 20.78 -3.47 -2.81
N ILE A 151 20.41 -4.34 -1.86
CA ILE A 151 19.01 -4.52 -1.42
C ILE A 151 18.80 -4.21 0.08
N THR A 152 19.84 -4.15 0.90
CA THR A 152 19.65 -3.88 2.34
C THR A 152 19.97 -2.42 2.67
N LEU A 153 18.97 -1.68 3.15
CA LEU A 153 19.09 -0.28 3.55
C LEU A 153 18.70 -0.12 5.03
N ASN A 154 19.47 0.64 5.78
CA ASN A 154 19.18 0.98 7.17
C ASN A 154 19.06 2.49 7.37
N ALA A 155 18.37 2.90 8.44
CA ALA A 155 18.39 4.29 8.88
C ALA A 155 19.81 4.72 9.29
N SER A 156 20.18 5.94 8.93
CA SER A 156 21.46 6.55 9.25
C SER A 156 21.25 7.94 9.86
N GLN A 157 22.29 8.46 10.51
CA GLN A 157 22.37 9.87 10.92
C GLN A 157 23.29 10.67 9.98
N ASP A 158 24.01 9.99 9.08
CA ASP A 158 24.86 10.59 8.07
C ASP A 158 24.12 10.59 6.72
N THR A 159 23.80 11.76 6.21
CA THR A 159 23.10 11.95 4.93
C THR A 159 24.01 11.72 3.71
N GLY A 160 25.33 11.66 3.92
CA GLY A 160 26.31 11.63 2.83
C GLY A 160 26.37 12.95 2.05
N GLY A 161 25.73 14.01 2.55
CA GLY A 161 25.69 15.32 1.91
C GLY A 161 24.71 15.42 0.71
N PRO A 162 24.80 16.51 -0.08
CA PRO A 162 23.90 16.76 -1.19
C PRO A 162 23.91 15.63 -2.24
N ALA A 163 22.78 15.39 -2.90
CA ALA A 163 22.65 14.45 -4.02
C ALA A 163 21.95 15.11 -5.21
N ALA A 164 22.29 14.72 -6.43
CA ALA A 164 21.56 15.15 -7.61
C ALA A 164 20.20 14.41 -7.64
N ALA A 165 19.09 15.13 -7.82
CA ALA A 165 17.76 14.54 -7.81
C ALA A 165 17.18 14.57 -9.23
N TYR A 166 17.02 13.41 -9.84
CA TYR A 166 16.46 13.22 -11.17
C TYR A 166 14.93 13.10 -11.08
N PRO A 167 14.15 14.10 -11.57
CA PRO A 167 12.71 14.08 -11.45
C PRO A 167 12.05 13.13 -12.46
N LEU A 168 11.02 12.43 -12.01
CA LEU A 168 10.13 11.60 -12.79
C LEU A 168 8.71 12.14 -12.72
N THR A 169 7.94 11.99 -13.80
CA THR A 169 6.51 12.34 -13.83
C THR A 169 5.68 11.08 -13.71
N PHE A 170 4.70 11.07 -12.81
CA PHE A 170 3.80 9.94 -12.61
C PHE A 170 2.39 10.30 -13.06
N VAL A 171 1.78 9.43 -13.86
CA VAL A 171 0.43 9.61 -14.38
C VAL A 171 -0.37 8.35 -14.09
N ARG A 172 -1.41 8.47 -13.26
CA ARG A 172 -2.39 7.40 -13.09
C ARG A 172 -3.39 7.47 -14.25
N PRO A 173 -3.48 6.44 -15.11
CA PRO A 173 -4.46 6.43 -16.18
C PRO A 173 -5.88 6.34 -15.61
N VAL A 174 -6.86 6.80 -16.36
CA VAL A 174 -8.27 6.72 -16.00
C VAL A 174 -8.97 5.79 -16.98
N ALA A 175 -9.70 4.80 -16.47
CA ALA A 175 -10.49 3.91 -17.32
C ALA A 175 -11.61 4.73 -18.01
N PRO A 176 -11.72 4.67 -19.35
CA PRO A 176 -12.63 5.54 -20.12
C PRO A 176 -14.11 5.18 -19.93
N ALA A 177 -14.40 4.01 -19.35
CA ALA A 177 -15.75 3.53 -19.12
C ALA A 177 -16.47 4.26 -17.96
N TYR A 178 -15.75 5.01 -17.13
CA TYR A 178 -16.30 5.63 -15.93
C TYR A 178 -16.17 7.14 -15.97
N SER A 179 -17.23 7.82 -15.52
CA SER A 179 -17.21 9.25 -15.22
C SER A 179 -16.46 9.55 -13.92
N SER A 180 -16.14 10.83 -13.70
CA SER A 180 -15.52 11.26 -12.43
C SER A 180 -16.39 10.91 -11.22
N ASP A 181 -17.72 11.00 -11.36
CA ASP A 181 -18.69 10.72 -10.30
C ASP A 181 -18.76 9.21 -10.00
N GLU A 182 -18.49 8.37 -10.99
CA GLU A 182 -18.38 6.91 -10.83
C GLU A 182 -16.99 6.46 -10.32
N GLY A 183 -16.15 7.41 -9.89
CA GLY A 183 -14.85 7.14 -9.28
C GLY A 183 -13.72 6.88 -10.29
N SER A 184 -13.82 7.38 -11.52
CA SER A 184 -12.84 7.11 -12.58
C SER A 184 -11.38 7.45 -12.21
N ARG A 185 -11.17 8.46 -11.34
CA ARG A 185 -9.83 8.82 -10.81
C ARG A 185 -9.15 7.71 -9.99
N HIS A 186 -9.90 6.70 -9.57
CA HIS A 186 -9.42 5.56 -8.77
C HIS A 186 -9.66 4.22 -9.47
N SER A 187 -9.74 4.21 -10.80
CA SER A 187 -10.17 3.06 -11.60
C SER A 187 -9.06 2.12 -12.08
N THR A 188 -7.79 2.49 -11.90
CA THR A 188 -6.64 1.75 -12.45
C THR A 188 -5.54 1.56 -11.41
N GLY A 189 -4.58 0.68 -11.71
CA GLY A 189 -3.47 0.34 -10.82
C GLY A 189 -3.72 -0.98 -10.10
N LEU A 190 -2.68 -1.49 -9.45
CA LEU A 190 -2.62 -2.78 -8.79
C LEU A 190 -3.70 -2.91 -7.71
N VAL A 191 -3.84 -1.87 -6.89
CA VAL A 191 -4.94 -1.72 -5.93
C VAL A 191 -5.72 -0.45 -6.30
N ALA A 192 -6.98 -0.63 -6.67
CA ALA A 192 -7.82 0.45 -7.19
C ALA A 192 -9.11 0.58 -6.37
N GLY A 193 -9.48 1.82 -6.03
CA GLY A 193 -10.70 2.10 -5.28
C GLY A 193 -11.96 1.67 -6.04
N ARG A 194 -11.91 1.61 -7.37
CA ARG A 194 -13.01 1.08 -8.18
C ARG A 194 -13.22 -0.42 -7.99
N SER A 195 -12.15 -1.21 -7.86
CA SER A 195 -12.27 -2.65 -7.59
C SER A 195 -12.92 -2.88 -6.23
N THR A 196 -12.48 -2.16 -5.20
CA THR A 196 -13.12 -2.15 -3.88
C THR A 196 -14.60 -1.77 -3.96
N TYR A 197 -14.93 -0.71 -4.71
CA TYR A 197 -16.32 -0.31 -4.91
C TYR A 197 -17.14 -1.40 -5.60
N ASN A 198 -16.59 -2.11 -6.59
CA ASN A 198 -17.30 -3.17 -7.28
C ASN A 198 -17.62 -4.34 -6.33
N TYR A 199 -16.66 -4.79 -5.50
CA TYR A 199 -16.94 -5.79 -4.46
C TYR A 199 -17.99 -5.30 -3.47
N LEU A 200 -17.87 -4.06 -2.99
CA LEU A 200 -18.83 -3.48 -2.05
C LEU A 200 -20.22 -3.43 -2.67
N HIS A 201 -20.33 -2.93 -3.89
CA HIS A 201 -21.58 -2.82 -4.61
C HIS A 201 -22.22 -4.20 -4.83
N HIS A 202 -21.42 -5.22 -5.16
CA HIS A 202 -21.92 -6.58 -5.33
C HIS A 202 -22.40 -7.19 -4.01
N LEU A 203 -21.58 -7.14 -2.94
CA LEU A 203 -21.94 -7.64 -1.61
C LEU A 203 -23.22 -6.99 -1.07
N THR A 204 -23.46 -5.73 -1.41
CA THR A 204 -24.58 -4.91 -0.91
C THR A 204 -25.75 -4.78 -1.89
N ASP A 205 -25.79 -5.56 -2.97
CA ASP A 205 -26.83 -5.45 -3.99
C ASP A 205 -28.17 -6.00 -3.48
N GLU A 206 -29.09 -5.10 -3.12
CA GLU A 206 -30.44 -5.41 -2.63
C GLU A 206 -31.43 -5.77 -3.76
N THR A 207 -30.98 -5.87 -5.01
CA THR A 207 -31.85 -6.24 -6.14
C THR A 207 -32.43 -7.62 -5.93
N LEU A 208 -33.75 -7.76 -6.10
CA LEU A 208 -34.47 -9.03 -5.90
C LEU A 208 -33.96 -10.13 -6.87
N ASP A 209 -33.48 -11.24 -6.33
CA ASP A 209 -33.26 -12.50 -7.03
C ASP A 209 -34.23 -13.59 -6.51
N PRO A 210 -35.29 -13.93 -7.25
CA PRO A 210 -36.24 -14.97 -6.85
C PRO A 210 -35.65 -16.39 -6.78
N LEU A 211 -34.44 -16.62 -7.31
CA LEU A 211 -33.76 -17.91 -7.27
C LEU A 211 -32.80 -18.04 -6.09
N ASP A 212 -32.43 -16.92 -5.48
CA ASP A 212 -31.72 -16.92 -4.21
C ASP A 212 -32.71 -17.28 -3.09
N LEU A 213 -32.48 -18.43 -2.45
CA LEU A 213 -33.31 -18.92 -1.35
C LEU A 213 -32.74 -18.57 0.03
N ALA A 214 -31.59 -17.91 0.07
CA ALA A 214 -30.86 -17.55 1.28
C ALA A 214 -31.36 -16.21 1.83
N ASP A 215 -31.38 -15.17 1.00
CA ASP A 215 -31.89 -13.84 1.34
C ASP A 215 -32.78 -13.19 0.25
N GLY A 216 -32.82 -13.77 -0.96
CA GLY A 216 -33.62 -13.27 -2.07
C GLY A 216 -33.02 -12.04 -2.76
N ALA A 217 -31.74 -11.75 -2.55
CA ALA A 217 -31.02 -10.64 -3.17
C ALA A 217 -29.96 -11.16 -4.17
N VAL A 218 -29.45 -10.27 -5.02
CA VAL A 218 -28.29 -10.54 -5.90
C VAL A 218 -26.97 -10.51 -5.10
N GLY A 219 -26.93 -9.69 -4.04
CA GLY A 219 -25.79 -9.59 -3.13
C GLY A 219 -25.82 -10.61 -2.00
N TYR A 220 -25.07 -10.33 -0.94
CA TYR A 220 -24.88 -11.24 0.19
C TYR A 220 -25.26 -10.53 1.50
N LEU A 221 -26.56 -10.51 1.77
CA LEU A 221 -27.17 -9.77 2.88
C LEU A 221 -27.40 -10.67 4.09
N ASN A 222 -27.88 -10.09 5.20
CA ASN A 222 -28.32 -10.79 6.41
C ASN A 222 -27.30 -11.80 6.97
N ARG A 223 -26.00 -11.49 6.86
CA ARG A 223 -24.85 -12.32 7.26
C ARG A 223 -24.69 -12.36 8.79
N TRP A 224 -25.75 -12.76 9.50
CA TRP A 224 -25.83 -12.71 10.95
C TRP A 224 -25.22 -13.97 11.58
N ALA A 225 -24.03 -13.82 12.17
CA ALA A 225 -23.31 -14.92 12.79
C ALA A 225 -24.10 -15.58 13.94
N GLY A 226 -23.94 -16.90 14.10
CA GLY A 226 -24.50 -17.67 15.21
C GLY A 226 -25.98 -18.03 15.10
N GLN A 227 -26.65 -17.69 13.99
CA GLN A 227 -28.07 -18.00 13.78
C GLN A 227 -28.33 -19.23 12.89
N ALA A 228 -27.27 -19.86 12.36
CA ALA A 228 -27.35 -20.91 11.33
C ALA A 228 -28.30 -20.54 10.17
N ASN A 229 -28.25 -19.28 9.75
CA ASN A 229 -29.07 -18.80 8.63
C ASN A 229 -28.38 -19.11 7.29
N ALA A 230 -29.18 -19.29 6.23
CA ALA A 230 -28.66 -19.68 4.93
C ALA A 230 -27.82 -18.58 4.28
N ALA A 231 -28.17 -17.30 4.50
CA ALA A 231 -27.49 -16.15 3.91
C ALA A 231 -26.04 -15.97 4.42
N TYR A 232 -25.81 -16.25 5.71
CA TYR A 232 -24.48 -16.27 6.30
C TYR A 232 -23.59 -17.36 5.69
N GLU A 233 -24.12 -18.58 5.52
CA GLU A 233 -23.38 -19.68 4.87
C GLU A 233 -23.13 -19.39 3.39
N ASP A 234 -24.09 -18.82 2.67
CA ASP A 234 -23.94 -18.48 1.25
C ASP A 234 -22.87 -17.40 1.02
N ALA A 235 -22.89 -16.34 1.83
CA ALA A 235 -21.86 -15.31 1.80
C ALA A 235 -20.46 -15.86 2.11
N ALA A 236 -20.38 -16.79 3.05
CA ALA A 236 -19.12 -17.42 3.39
C ALA A 236 -18.60 -18.32 2.25
N VAL A 237 -19.47 -19.06 1.58
CA VAL A 237 -19.13 -19.82 0.36
C VAL A 237 -18.64 -18.89 -0.75
N TYR A 238 -19.27 -17.72 -0.94
CA TYR A 238 -18.78 -16.72 -1.88
C TYR A 238 -17.34 -16.29 -1.56
N LEU A 239 -17.04 -15.94 -0.31
CA LEU A 239 -15.70 -15.52 0.10
C LEU A 239 -14.67 -16.65 -0.09
N ILE A 240 -15.04 -17.89 0.21
CA ILE A 240 -14.19 -19.07 -0.06
C ILE A 240 -13.87 -19.16 -1.55
N ASN A 241 -14.90 -19.10 -2.40
CA ASN A 241 -14.74 -19.22 -3.85
C ASN A 241 -13.86 -18.10 -4.44
N GLU A 242 -14.03 -16.85 -3.99
CA GLU A 242 -13.21 -15.72 -4.44
C GLU A 242 -11.74 -15.92 -4.04
N LEU A 243 -11.46 -16.28 -2.77
CA LEU A 243 -10.10 -16.54 -2.32
C LEU A 243 -9.44 -17.72 -3.07
N GLU A 244 -10.18 -18.80 -3.29
CA GLU A 244 -9.72 -19.93 -4.11
C GLU A 244 -9.44 -19.52 -5.56
N ALA A 245 -10.29 -18.66 -6.14
CA ALA A 245 -10.10 -18.14 -7.50
C ALA A 245 -8.85 -17.25 -7.61
N PHE A 246 -8.45 -16.58 -6.52
CA PHE A 246 -7.17 -15.87 -6.43
C PHE A 246 -5.97 -16.80 -6.27
N GLY A 247 -6.18 -18.11 -6.17
CA GLY A 247 -5.14 -19.12 -6.01
C GLY A 247 -4.61 -19.25 -4.58
N LEU A 248 -5.39 -18.81 -3.58
CA LEU A 248 -5.04 -18.94 -2.17
C LEU A 248 -5.47 -20.29 -1.62
N GLU A 249 -4.72 -20.81 -0.65
CA GLU A 249 -5.14 -21.97 0.13
C GLU A 249 -6.14 -21.51 1.20
N VAL A 250 -7.40 -21.92 1.09
CA VAL A 250 -8.45 -21.46 1.99
C VAL A 250 -8.64 -22.44 3.15
N ILE A 251 -8.51 -21.92 4.38
CA ILE A 251 -8.75 -22.66 5.61
C ILE A 251 -9.91 -22.01 6.35
N THR A 252 -11.00 -22.76 6.50
CA THR A 252 -12.15 -22.36 7.31
C THR A 252 -12.02 -22.91 8.72
N GLN A 253 -12.14 -22.07 9.76
CA GLN A 253 -12.15 -22.55 11.14
C GLN A 253 -13.54 -22.44 11.74
N ARG A 254 -14.23 -23.58 11.90
CA ARG A 254 -15.57 -23.68 12.50
C ARG A 254 -15.50 -23.77 14.02
N TYR A 255 -16.32 -22.98 14.70
CA TYR A 255 -16.42 -22.94 16.16
C TYR A 255 -17.84 -22.64 16.63
N GLU A 256 -18.15 -23.03 17.86
CA GLU A 256 -19.41 -22.69 18.54
C GLU A 256 -19.12 -21.73 19.70
N PHE A 257 -20.11 -20.93 20.08
CA PHE A 257 -19.99 -20.07 21.25
C PHE A 257 -21.31 -19.96 22.01
N THR A 258 -21.21 -19.56 23.28
CA THR A 258 -22.37 -19.20 24.10
C THR A 258 -22.47 -17.68 24.17
N ASP A 259 -23.63 -17.11 23.83
CA ASP A 259 -23.83 -15.67 23.91
C ASP A 259 -24.00 -15.17 25.35
N VAL A 260 -24.07 -13.84 25.51
CA VAL A 260 -24.24 -13.16 26.80
C VAL A 260 -25.57 -13.50 27.50
N PHE A 261 -26.53 -14.09 26.78
CA PHE A 261 -27.82 -14.53 27.31
C PHE A 261 -27.83 -16.03 27.66
N GLY A 262 -26.72 -16.73 27.46
CA GLY A 262 -26.58 -18.15 27.74
C GLY A 262 -27.13 -19.07 26.64
N ASN A 263 -27.45 -18.53 25.46
CA ASN A 263 -27.85 -19.37 24.32
C ASN A 263 -26.61 -19.92 23.62
N GLN A 264 -26.63 -21.21 23.34
CA GLN A 264 -25.65 -21.83 22.46
C GLN A 264 -25.98 -21.44 21.02
N ASN A 265 -25.04 -20.74 20.38
CA ASN A 265 -25.18 -20.29 19.02
C ASN A 265 -24.43 -21.30 18.12
N PRO A 266 -25.16 -21.99 17.21
CA PRO A 266 -24.55 -22.96 16.32
C PRO A 266 -23.53 -22.32 15.37
N GLU A 267 -22.54 -23.13 15.00
CA GLU A 267 -21.42 -22.90 14.06
C GLU A 267 -21.28 -21.47 13.50
N SER A 268 -20.18 -20.83 13.87
CA SER A 268 -19.58 -19.69 13.16
C SER A 268 -18.25 -20.14 12.57
N TYR A 269 -17.80 -19.50 11.50
CA TYR A 269 -16.45 -19.76 11.00
C TYR A 269 -15.76 -18.56 10.43
N ASN A 270 -14.47 -18.50 10.73
CA ASN A 270 -13.55 -17.61 10.06
C ASN A 270 -13.14 -18.23 8.73
N ILE A 271 -12.86 -17.39 7.74
CA ILE A 271 -12.42 -17.80 6.40
C ILE A 271 -11.09 -17.11 6.15
N CYS A 272 -10.00 -17.89 6.07
CA CYS A 272 -8.68 -17.33 5.85
C CYS A 272 -8.04 -17.93 4.58
N GLY A 273 -7.66 -17.08 3.64
CA GLY A 273 -6.89 -17.43 2.46
C GLY A 273 -5.39 -17.23 2.71
N PHE A 274 -4.60 -18.27 2.49
CA PHE A 274 -3.16 -18.30 2.75
C PHE A 274 -2.38 -18.27 1.43
N ARG A 275 -1.39 -17.37 1.38
CA ARG A 275 -0.30 -17.39 0.39
C ARG A 275 0.99 -17.64 1.15
N TYR A 276 1.45 -18.89 1.16
CA TYR A 276 2.63 -19.27 1.91
C TYR A 276 3.90 -18.57 1.41
N GLY A 277 4.67 -18.05 2.35
CA GLY A 277 5.98 -17.46 2.10
C GLY A 277 7.03 -18.52 1.75
N SER A 278 8.08 -18.10 1.07
CA SER A 278 9.12 -18.99 0.54
C SER A 278 10.37 -19.12 1.42
N GLU A 279 10.58 -18.23 2.38
CA GLU A 279 11.76 -18.24 3.28
C GLU A 279 11.39 -18.45 4.75
N VAL A 280 10.39 -17.72 5.24
CA VAL A 280 9.91 -17.75 6.62
C VAL A 280 8.39 -17.95 6.62
N PRO A 281 7.91 -19.14 6.19
CA PRO A 281 6.47 -19.42 6.06
C PRO A 281 5.69 -19.33 7.37
N ASP A 282 6.37 -19.49 8.51
CA ASP A 282 5.77 -19.40 9.85
C ASP A 282 5.71 -17.94 10.37
N GLU A 283 6.22 -16.96 9.62
CA GLU A 283 6.02 -15.54 9.90
C GLU A 283 4.86 -15.00 9.05
N TRP A 284 3.77 -14.59 9.70
CA TRP A 284 2.53 -14.23 9.02
C TRP A 284 2.31 -12.71 8.98
N MET A 285 1.88 -12.21 7.83
CA MET A 285 1.35 -10.86 7.62
C MET A 285 -0.14 -10.97 7.36
N VAL A 286 -0.96 -10.47 8.30
CA VAL A 286 -2.41 -10.74 8.31
C VAL A 286 -3.20 -9.49 7.95
N PHE A 287 -4.11 -9.62 6.99
CA PHE A 287 -5.10 -8.62 6.62
C PHE A 287 -6.48 -9.13 7.04
N GLY A 288 -7.17 -8.39 7.90
CA GLY A 288 -8.43 -8.80 8.49
C GLY A 288 -9.57 -7.83 8.22
N ALA A 289 -10.77 -8.37 8.07
CA ALA A 289 -12.04 -7.65 8.19
C ALA A 289 -13.08 -8.65 8.71
N HIS A 290 -14.09 -8.21 9.45
CA HIS A 290 -15.22 -9.11 9.74
C HIS A 290 -16.23 -9.08 8.59
N PHE A 291 -16.82 -10.23 8.30
CA PHE A 291 -17.83 -10.36 7.25
C PHE A 291 -19.23 -10.53 7.81
N ASP A 292 -19.38 -10.82 9.10
CA ASP A 292 -20.71 -10.81 9.71
C ASP A 292 -21.25 -9.39 9.84
N VAL A 293 -22.57 -9.29 9.92
CA VAL A 293 -23.31 -8.03 10.10
C VAL A 293 -24.16 -8.14 11.36
N ALA A 294 -24.30 -7.06 12.13
CA ALA A 294 -25.21 -7.04 13.25
C ALA A 294 -26.68 -7.22 12.80
N PRO A 295 -27.43 -8.17 13.39
CA PRO A 295 -28.86 -8.28 13.11
C PRO A 295 -29.62 -7.04 13.62
N PRO A 296 -30.65 -6.59 12.89
CA PRO A 296 -31.42 -5.42 13.30
C PRO A 296 -32.13 -5.68 14.63
N ALA A 297 -31.87 -4.81 15.62
CA ALA A 297 -32.48 -4.85 16.93
C ALA A 297 -33.97 -4.45 16.91
N ASN A 298 -34.45 -3.84 15.82
CA ASN A 298 -35.88 -3.59 15.63
C ASN A 298 -36.54 -4.80 14.95
N ALA A 299 -37.67 -5.23 15.51
CA ALA A 299 -38.45 -6.33 14.93
C ALA A 299 -39.28 -5.90 13.68
N LEU A 300 -39.17 -4.64 13.25
CA LEU A 300 -40.04 -4.04 12.24
C LEU A 300 -39.32 -3.73 10.91
N LEU A 301 -38.00 -3.90 10.84
CA LEU A 301 -37.12 -3.56 9.70
C LEU A 301 -37.42 -2.18 9.08
N LEU A 302 -37.85 -1.22 9.90
CA LEU A 302 -38.22 0.10 9.39
C LEU A 302 -36.97 0.95 9.17
N ASP A 303 -36.84 1.50 7.97
CA ASP A 303 -35.74 2.40 7.60
C ASP A 303 -35.63 3.56 8.61
N PRO A 304 -34.45 3.73 9.26
CA PRO A 304 -34.19 4.86 10.14
C PRO A 304 -34.42 6.24 9.48
N HIS A 305 -34.28 6.36 8.16
CA HIS A 305 -34.56 7.59 7.41
C HIS A 305 -36.06 7.87 7.31
N ILE A 306 -36.90 6.84 7.40
CA ILE A 306 -38.36 6.95 7.40
C ILE A 306 -38.89 7.17 8.83
N THR A 307 -38.30 6.50 9.81
CA THR A 307 -38.77 6.55 11.21
C THR A 307 -38.13 7.66 12.04
N GLY A 308 -37.01 8.22 11.58
CA GLY A 308 -36.21 9.18 12.33
C GLY A 308 -35.50 8.59 13.56
N THR A 309 -35.60 7.27 13.78
CA THR A 309 -35.00 6.58 14.94
C THR A 309 -34.08 5.47 14.42
N ARG A 310 -32.77 5.59 14.67
CA ARG A 310 -31.81 4.52 14.38
C ARG A 310 -31.99 3.35 15.33
N THR A 311 -31.81 2.14 14.81
CA THR A 311 -31.75 0.90 15.59
C THR A 311 -30.43 0.20 15.30
N TYR A 312 -29.88 -0.53 16.26
CA TYR A 312 -28.64 -1.30 16.07
C TYR A 312 -28.84 -2.38 14.98
N GLY A 313 -27.82 -2.60 14.14
CA GLY A 313 -27.81 -3.63 13.10
C GLY A 313 -28.55 -3.30 11.79
N THR A 314 -28.29 -4.08 10.76
CA THR A 314 -28.82 -3.94 9.40
C THR A 314 -28.82 -5.27 8.65
N GLY A 315 -29.55 -5.36 7.54
CA GLY A 315 -29.42 -6.48 6.60
C GLY A 315 -28.21 -6.34 5.67
N VAL A 316 -27.78 -5.10 5.38
CA VAL A 316 -26.79 -4.84 4.32
C VAL A 316 -25.37 -4.75 4.86
N GLY A 317 -25.17 -4.06 5.99
CA GLY A 317 -23.84 -3.86 6.58
C GLY A 317 -22.86 -3.16 5.63
N ALA A 318 -23.32 -2.19 4.84
CA ALA A 318 -22.51 -1.61 3.76
C ALA A 318 -21.22 -0.96 4.29
N TYR A 319 -21.34 -0.14 5.33
CA TYR A 319 -20.21 0.47 6.01
C TYR A 319 -19.53 -0.50 6.99
N ASP A 320 -20.36 -1.26 7.72
CA ASP A 320 -19.99 -2.14 8.82
C ASP A 320 -20.50 -3.56 8.53
N ASN A 321 -19.69 -4.46 7.97
CA ASN A 321 -18.33 -4.20 7.47
C ASN A 321 -18.09 -4.80 6.08
N SER A 322 -19.11 -4.71 5.22
CA SER A 322 -18.97 -5.03 3.79
C SER A 322 -17.87 -4.19 3.14
N ALA A 323 -17.65 -2.95 3.60
CA ALA A 323 -16.59 -2.10 3.09
C ALA A 323 -15.19 -2.63 3.42
N GLY A 324 -14.91 -3.01 4.67
CA GLY A 324 -13.65 -3.64 5.04
C GLY A 324 -13.46 -5.00 4.38
N THR A 325 -14.51 -5.83 4.34
CA THR A 325 -14.52 -7.10 3.59
C THR A 325 -14.11 -6.89 2.14
N SER A 326 -14.70 -5.89 1.47
CA SER A 326 -14.38 -5.55 0.07
C SER A 326 -12.95 -5.06 -0.11
N MET A 327 -12.40 -4.33 0.86
CA MET A 327 -11.01 -3.90 0.81
C MET A 327 -10.04 -5.07 0.95
N VAL A 328 -10.30 -6.01 1.87
CA VAL A 328 -9.49 -7.23 2.02
C VAL A 328 -9.56 -8.09 0.76
N LEU A 329 -10.75 -8.25 0.14
CA LEU A 329 -10.88 -8.93 -1.16
C LEU A 329 -10.02 -8.26 -2.24
N THR A 330 -10.08 -6.94 -2.39
CA THR A 330 -9.26 -6.22 -3.38
C THR A 330 -7.76 -6.42 -3.13
N VAL A 331 -7.33 -6.39 -1.87
CA VAL A 331 -5.92 -6.59 -1.53
C VAL A 331 -5.50 -8.05 -1.78
N ALA A 332 -6.34 -9.03 -1.44
CA ALA A 332 -6.10 -10.44 -1.71
C ALA A 332 -5.97 -10.72 -3.22
N GLU A 333 -6.89 -10.20 -4.03
CA GLU A 333 -6.84 -10.28 -5.50
C GLU A 333 -5.54 -9.69 -6.05
N ALA A 334 -5.15 -8.50 -5.57
CA ALA A 334 -3.97 -7.82 -6.07
C ALA A 334 -2.65 -8.46 -5.61
N MET A 335 -2.57 -8.92 -4.35
CA MET A 335 -1.32 -9.36 -3.72
C MET A 335 -1.04 -10.86 -3.90
N SER A 336 -2.06 -11.69 -4.13
CA SER A 336 -1.92 -13.14 -4.34
C SER A 336 -0.96 -13.51 -5.49
N ALA A 337 -0.82 -12.61 -6.48
CA ALA A 337 0.06 -12.77 -7.62
C ALA A 337 1.56 -12.59 -7.32
N PHE A 338 1.93 -12.08 -6.13
CA PHE A 338 3.33 -11.86 -5.75
C PHE A 338 3.87 -12.95 -4.84
N GLU A 339 5.15 -13.26 -5.01
CA GLU A 339 5.90 -14.11 -4.08
C GLU A 339 6.44 -13.25 -2.93
N THR A 340 6.34 -13.76 -1.70
CA THR A 340 6.84 -13.09 -0.50
C THR A 340 7.69 -14.05 0.33
N ARG A 341 8.59 -13.49 1.13
CA ARG A 341 9.40 -14.27 2.09
C ARG A 341 8.53 -14.82 3.22
N ARG A 342 7.60 -13.99 3.71
CA ARG A 342 6.61 -14.26 4.76
C ARG A 342 5.29 -14.73 4.16
N THR A 343 4.51 -15.47 4.94
CA THR A 343 3.15 -15.85 4.54
C THR A 343 2.21 -14.67 4.61
N MET A 344 1.42 -14.44 3.56
CA MET A 344 0.30 -13.49 3.58
C MET A 344 -0.98 -14.24 3.94
N VAL A 345 -1.77 -13.69 4.85
CA VAL A 345 -3.05 -14.26 5.27
C VAL A 345 -4.15 -13.22 5.14
N PHE A 346 -5.20 -13.55 4.40
CA PHE A 346 -6.38 -12.71 4.22
C PHE A 346 -7.56 -13.36 4.95
N CYS A 347 -7.97 -12.78 6.07
CA CYS A 347 -8.97 -13.39 6.95
C CYS A 347 -10.25 -12.57 7.03
N PHE A 348 -11.36 -13.29 6.93
CA PHE A 348 -12.70 -12.79 7.17
C PHE A 348 -13.22 -13.36 8.49
N TRP A 349 -13.36 -12.48 9.49
CA TRP A 349 -13.77 -12.85 10.84
C TRP A 349 -15.28 -13.00 10.93
N SER A 350 -15.72 -13.94 11.76
CA SER A 350 -17.12 -14.09 12.12
C SER A 350 -17.38 -13.67 13.56
N GLY A 351 -18.57 -13.18 13.84
CA GLY A 351 -19.04 -12.87 15.19
C GLY A 351 -18.30 -11.71 15.84
N GLU A 352 -17.80 -10.75 15.05
CA GLU A 352 -17.22 -9.50 15.58
C GLU A 352 -18.29 -8.73 16.35
N GLU A 353 -19.48 -8.60 15.76
CA GLU A 353 -20.64 -7.85 16.27
C GLU A 353 -21.17 -8.42 17.60
N GLY A 354 -20.81 -9.67 17.87
CA GLY A 354 -21.09 -10.37 19.12
C GLY A 354 -20.02 -10.23 20.19
N GLY A 355 -18.96 -9.48 19.93
CA GLY A 355 -17.77 -9.32 20.78
C GLY A 355 -16.58 -10.14 20.31
N LYS A 356 -16.07 -9.90 19.08
CA LYS A 356 -14.76 -10.38 18.58
C LYS A 356 -14.56 -11.89 18.58
N ARG A 357 -15.64 -12.67 18.54
CA ARG A 357 -15.62 -14.11 18.82
C ARG A 357 -14.74 -14.88 17.84
N GLY A 358 -14.75 -14.50 16.56
CA GLY A 358 -13.94 -15.14 15.53
C GLY A 358 -12.46 -14.84 15.65
N SER A 359 -12.09 -13.58 15.86
CA SER A 359 -10.69 -13.22 16.08
C SER A 359 -10.15 -13.81 17.39
N ASP A 360 -10.95 -13.86 18.45
CA ASP A 360 -10.57 -14.52 19.70
C ASP A 360 -10.31 -16.00 19.45
N TYR A 361 -11.24 -16.70 18.77
CA TYR A 361 -11.05 -18.10 18.42
C TYR A 361 -9.78 -18.33 17.58
N TRP A 362 -9.55 -17.48 16.57
CA TRP A 362 -8.37 -17.59 15.71
C TRP A 362 -7.08 -17.42 16.50
N THR A 363 -6.99 -16.40 17.34
CA THR A 363 -5.78 -16.15 18.13
C THR A 363 -5.54 -17.21 19.20
N ASP A 364 -6.59 -17.62 19.92
CA ASP A 364 -6.45 -18.51 21.07
C ASP A 364 -6.30 -19.98 20.70
N TYR A 365 -6.99 -20.44 19.66
CA TYR A 365 -6.95 -21.85 19.25
C TYR A 365 -6.11 -22.03 17.98
N TYR A 366 -6.47 -21.36 16.89
CA TYR A 366 -5.81 -21.62 15.61
C TYR A 366 -4.33 -21.21 15.60
N VAL A 367 -3.97 -20.06 16.18
CA VAL A 367 -2.57 -19.63 16.25
C VAL A 367 -1.87 -20.26 17.46
N LYS A 368 -2.32 -20.02 18.69
CA LYS A 368 -1.57 -20.44 19.88
C LYS A 368 -1.55 -21.96 20.12
N GLU A 369 -2.62 -22.68 19.77
CA GLU A 369 -2.71 -24.12 20.03
C GLU A 369 -2.37 -24.95 18.79
N ASP A 370 -3.00 -24.68 17.65
CA ASP A 370 -2.84 -25.49 16.44
C ASP A 370 -1.55 -25.17 15.66
N ASN A 371 -1.08 -23.92 15.72
CA ASN A 371 0.10 -23.43 14.99
C ASN A 371 1.10 -22.70 15.92
N PRO A 372 1.59 -23.34 17.00
CA PRO A 372 2.34 -22.67 18.06
C PRO A 372 3.70 -22.09 17.63
N ASP A 373 4.23 -22.55 16.49
CA ASP A 373 5.50 -22.07 15.92
C ASP A 373 5.31 -20.81 15.04
N VAL A 374 4.06 -20.41 14.76
CA VAL A 374 3.75 -19.24 13.95
C VAL A 374 3.93 -17.95 14.74
N THR A 375 4.57 -16.97 14.11
CA THR A 375 4.65 -15.59 14.60
C THR A 375 3.87 -14.67 13.68
N VAL A 376 2.81 -14.04 14.20
CA VAL A 376 2.11 -12.97 13.50
C VAL A 376 2.95 -11.70 13.62
N THR A 377 3.61 -11.32 12.53
CA THR A 377 4.52 -10.16 12.50
C THR A 377 3.77 -8.85 12.38
N ASN A 378 2.64 -8.86 11.67
CA ASN A 378 1.84 -7.67 11.36
C ASN A 378 0.37 -8.06 11.23
N TYR A 379 -0.51 -7.19 11.71
CA TYR A 379 -1.96 -7.29 11.51
C TYR A 379 -2.54 -5.94 11.10
N ILE A 380 -3.26 -5.91 9.98
CA ILE A 380 -4.02 -4.75 9.52
C ILE A 380 -5.49 -5.12 9.53
N ASN A 381 -6.27 -4.47 10.41
CA ASN A 381 -7.73 -4.60 10.42
C ASN A 381 -8.38 -3.49 9.59
N LEU A 382 -9.35 -3.86 8.76
CA LEU A 382 -10.17 -2.94 7.99
C LEU A 382 -11.61 -3.07 8.47
N ASP A 383 -12.02 -2.11 9.26
CA ASP A 383 -13.34 -2.07 9.86
C ASP A 383 -13.89 -0.65 9.81
N MET A 384 -15.15 -0.54 9.37
CA MET A 384 -15.81 0.74 9.13
C MET A 384 -14.94 1.67 8.27
N ALA A 385 -14.33 1.12 7.22
CA ALA A 385 -13.42 1.84 6.32
C ALA A 385 -14.18 2.29 5.06
N GLY A 386 -14.27 3.58 4.76
CA GLY A 386 -14.85 4.05 3.49
C GLY A 386 -15.64 5.35 3.52
N VAL A 387 -15.78 6.00 4.68
CA VAL A 387 -16.42 7.32 4.77
C VAL A 387 -15.37 8.41 4.55
N ASN A 388 -15.63 9.31 3.59
CA ASN A 388 -14.77 10.47 3.36
C ASN A 388 -14.99 11.53 4.44
N TRP A 389 -13.89 12.13 4.91
CA TRP A 389 -13.94 13.32 5.74
C TRP A 389 -14.47 14.55 4.96
N PRO A 390 -15.32 15.40 5.57
CA PRO A 390 -15.97 15.19 6.86
C PRO A 390 -17.13 14.21 6.71
N GLY A 391 -17.02 13.07 7.37
CA GLY A 391 -18.08 12.09 7.50
C GLY A 391 -18.52 12.07 8.95
N GLY A 392 -19.70 12.61 9.22
CA GLY A 392 -20.36 12.32 10.49
C GLY A 392 -20.73 10.84 10.51
N GLY A 393 -20.59 10.20 11.67
CA GLY A 393 -21.11 8.86 11.92
C GLY A 393 -22.63 8.82 11.73
N GLY A 394 -23.09 8.77 10.49
CA GLY A 394 -24.47 8.51 10.09
C GLY A 394 -25.58 9.47 10.56
N ALA A 395 -25.36 10.51 11.37
CA ALA A 395 -26.46 11.33 11.88
C ALA A 395 -27.06 12.30 10.81
N PRO A 396 -28.40 12.50 10.75
CA PRO A 396 -29.03 13.54 9.93
C PRO A 396 -28.97 14.97 10.53
N HIS A 397 -28.33 15.18 11.69
CA HIS A 397 -28.44 16.46 12.40
C HIS A 397 -27.14 16.88 13.11
N GLY A 398 -26.56 17.98 12.64
CA GLY A 398 -25.51 18.74 13.34
C GLY A 398 -24.08 18.50 12.84
N ASP A 399 -23.24 19.54 12.97
CA ASP A 399 -21.79 19.41 12.77
C ASP A 399 -21.25 18.37 13.77
N PRO A 400 -20.42 17.40 13.35
CA PRO A 400 -20.00 16.34 14.26
C PRO A 400 -18.97 16.88 15.28
N ALA A 401 -19.00 16.35 16.49
CA ALA A 401 -18.06 16.57 17.56
C ALA A 401 -16.62 16.30 17.08
N THR A 402 -15.72 17.24 17.39
CA THR A 402 -14.31 17.22 16.95
C THR A 402 -13.37 16.56 17.96
N THR A 403 -13.89 16.05 19.09
CA THR A 403 -13.12 15.45 20.18
C THR A 403 -13.27 13.94 20.15
N VAL A 404 -12.14 13.23 20.09
CA VAL A 404 -12.02 11.77 20.04
C VAL A 404 -12.42 11.14 21.39
N ASP A 405 -13.15 10.03 21.37
CA ASP A 405 -13.45 9.26 22.58
C ASP A 405 -12.17 8.70 23.25
N PRO A 406 -12.02 8.85 24.58
CA PRO A 406 -10.93 8.23 25.33
C PRO A 406 -10.86 6.69 25.28
N ASP A 407 -11.93 5.97 24.90
CA ASP A 407 -11.90 4.49 24.77
C ASP A 407 -11.53 3.99 23.35
N GLY A 408 -11.33 4.91 22.40
CA GLY A 408 -10.93 4.63 21.04
C GLY A 408 -12.06 4.12 20.13
N TYR A 409 -13.27 3.92 20.65
CA TYR A 409 -14.44 3.45 19.91
C TYR A 409 -15.28 4.63 19.41
N PRO A 410 -15.77 4.62 18.15
CA PRO A 410 -16.55 5.73 17.62
C PRO A 410 -17.87 6.03 18.31
N LYS A 411 -18.08 7.28 18.71
CA LYS A 411 -19.44 7.82 18.94
C LYS A 411 -20.07 8.30 17.64
N ASP A 412 -21.40 8.16 17.55
CA ASP A 412 -22.25 8.67 16.46
C ASP A 412 -22.07 10.18 16.18
N GLU A 413 -21.64 10.92 17.19
CA GLU A 413 -21.43 12.36 17.13
C GLU A 413 -20.07 12.73 16.54
N GLU A 414 -19.12 11.80 16.38
CA GLU A 414 -17.75 12.13 15.95
C GLU A 414 -17.60 12.24 14.43
N VAL A 415 -16.72 13.13 13.99
CA VAL A 415 -16.25 13.18 12.60
C VAL A 415 -15.07 12.22 12.45
N TRP A 416 -15.07 11.35 11.44
CA TRP A 416 -14.00 10.35 11.25
C TRP A 416 -13.16 10.60 10.01
N PRO A 417 -11.84 10.82 10.13
CA PRO A 417 -10.92 10.52 9.04
C PRO A 417 -10.73 8.99 8.99
N MET A 418 -10.36 8.44 7.83
CA MET A 418 -9.86 7.06 7.74
C MET A 418 -8.71 6.89 8.76
N ARG A 419 -8.92 6.09 9.81
CA ARG A 419 -7.89 5.74 10.79
C ARG A 419 -7.33 4.38 10.42
N VAL A 420 -6.01 4.30 10.22
CA VAL A 420 -5.29 3.03 10.09
C VAL A 420 -4.75 2.72 11.48
N TYR A 421 -5.36 1.74 12.15
CA TYR A 421 -4.85 1.24 13.42
C TYR A 421 -3.74 0.22 13.12
N LEU A 422 -2.49 0.63 13.35
CA LEU A 422 -1.34 -0.29 13.27
C LEU A 422 -1.10 -0.88 14.65
N GLY A 423 -1.66 -2.07 14.88
CA GLY A 423 -1.53 -2.87 16.10
C GLY A 423 -2.76 -2.84 17.02
N PRO A 424 -2.94 -3.86 17.89
CA PRO A 424 -4.11 -3.98 18.75
C PRO A 424 -3.98 -3.11 20.00
N SER A 425 -4.06 -1.78 19.86
CA SER A 425 -4.06 -0.84 20.99
C SER A 425 -5.40 -0.12 21.11
N LEU A 426 -5.92 0.01 22.34
CA LEU A 426 -7.03 0.91 22.67
C LEU A 426 -6.58 2.38 22.69
N ASP A 427 -5.27 2.61 22.79
CA ASP A 427 -4.66 3.94 22.80
C ASP A 427 -4.24 4.33 21.38
N HIS A 428 -4.95 5.29 20.78
CA HIS A 428 -4.70 5.79 19.43
C HIS A 428 -3.43 6.66 19.31
N ASP A 429 -2.95 7.21 20.43
CA ASP A 429 -1.81 8.14 20.48
C ASP A 429 -0.55 7.55 21.12
N VAL A 430 -0.58 6.29 21.56
CA VAL A 430 0.53 5.67 22.29
C VAL A 430 0.90 4.34 21.66
N ILE A 431 2.15 4.24 21.18
CA ILE A 431 2.76 2.95 20.84
C ILE A 431 3.12 2.27 22.17
N ASN A 432 2.21 1.47 22.70
CA ASN A 432 2.30 0.82 24.01
C ASN A 432 2.65 -0.68 23.93
N GLN A 433 3.22 -1.15 22.81
CA GLN A 433 3.46 -2.58 22.55
C GLN A 433 4.95 -2.93 22.45
N PRO A 434 5.62 -3.21 23.58
CA PRO A 434 7.04 -3.51 23.61
C PRO A 434 7.44 -4.84 22.94
N GLU A 435 6.48 -5.71 22.62
CA GLU A 435 6.75 -7.04 22.02
C GLU A 435 6.46 -7.11 20.50
N MET A 436 5.83 -6.09 19.90
CA MET A 436 5.59 -6.03 18.44
C MET A 436 6.60 -5.18 17.67
N VAL A 437 7.52 -4.53 18.37
CA VAL A 437 8.61 -3.74 17.76
C VAL A 437 9.92 -4.48 18.04
N GLY A 438 10.32 -5.32 17.09
CA GLY A 438 11.66 -5.91 17.00
C GLY A 438 12.56 -5.07 16.10
#